data_AF-A0A9W8ZV85-F1
#
_entry.id   AF-A0A9W8ZV85-F1
#
_cell.length_a   1.000
_cell.length_b   1.000
_cell.length_c   1.000
_cell.angle_alpha   90.00
_cell.angle_beta   90.00
_cell.angle_gamma   90.00
#
_symmetry.space_group_name_H-M   'P 1'
#
loop_
_entity.id
_entity.type
_entity.pdbx_description
1 polymer ?
#
loop_
_entity_poly.entity_id
_entity_poly.type
_entity_poly.pdbx_seq_one_letter_code
_entity_poly.pdbx_strand_id
1 'polypeptide(L)'
;MIPPGPALIFRLVLPQILFVFCVYAITTAIENQGHTFPTSTRWLLYVGAFFARPLWMLFLARPYMNILSARRAAAKGAVLPPLVEESSSEVLASVMRSFGNGYIGEAYLEWAQKYGNTYMYQAYTETRVMTLEPEHIKV
;
A
#
# COMPACT_ATOMS: atom_id res chain seq x y z
N MET A 1 1.86 26.97 -4.52
CA MET A 1 1.38 25.80 -3.77
C MET A 1 0.69 24.88 -4.75
N ILE A 2 1.25 23.70 -5.05
CA ILE A 2 0.59 22.74 -5.95
C ILE A 2 -0.54 22.09 -5.15
N PRO A 3 -1.75 21.94 -5.70
CA PRO A 3 -2.84 21.29 -4.99
C PRO A 3 -2.49 19.82 -4.69
N PRO A 4 -3.00 19.23 -3.58
CA PRO A 4 -2.62 17.89 -3.14
C PRO A 4 -2.97 16.80 -4.15
N GLY A 5 -4.04 16.97 -4.94
CA GLY A 5 -4.45 16.02 -5.98
C GLY A 5 -3.40 15.84 -7.09
N PRO A 6 -3.06 16.89 -7.85
CA PRO A 6 -1.99 16.84 -8.84
C PRO A 6 -0.65 16.35 -8.27
N ALA A 7 -0.29 16.78 -7.05
CA ALA A 7 0.94 16.32 -6.41
C ALA A 7 0.96 14.80 -6.19
N LEU A 8 -0.19 14.22 -5.82
CA LEU A 8 -0.33 12.77 -5.63
C LEU A 8 -0.24 12.01 -6.96
N ILE A 9 -0.85 12.55 -8.03
CA ILE A 9 -0.76 11.97 -9.38
C ILE A 9 0.69 11.99 -9.87
N PHE A 10 1.41 13.12 -9.75
CA PHE A 10 2.81 13.19 -10.14
C PHE A 10 3.66 12.21 -9.34
N ARG A 11 3.44 12.10 -8.02
CA ARG A 11 4.17 11.14 -7.19
C ARG A 11 3.93 9.68 -7.59
N LEU A 12 2.75 9.37 -8.12
CA LEU A 12 2.39 8.02 -8.57
C LEU A 12 2.90 7.72 -9.98
N VAL A 13 2.71 8.65 -10.92
CA VAL A 13 2.95 8.47 -12.35
C VAL A 13 4.39 8.76 -12.74
N LEU A 14 5.04 9.76 -12.13
CA LEU A 14 6.40 10.16 -12.49
C LEU A 14 7.39 8.99 -12.42
N PRO A 15 7.47 8.21 -11.32
CA PRO A 15 8.47 7.16 -11.26
C PRO A 15 8.05 5.93 -12.08
N GLN A 16 6.79 5.83 -12.53
CA GLN A 16 6.35 4.85 -13.52
C GLN A 16 6.88 5.21 -14.92
N ILE A 17 6.74 6.48 -15.32
CA ILE A 17 7.29 6.98 -16.59
C ILE A 17 8.81 6.83 -16.59
N LEU A 18 9.48 7.20 -15.50
CA LEU A 18 10.93 7.04 -15.38
C LEU A 18 11.36 5.58 -15.50
N PHE A 19 10.62 4.64 -14.92
CA PHE A 19 10.95 3.22 -15.02
C PHE A 19 10.85 2.69 -16.46
N VAL A 20 9.77 3.01 -17.17
CA VAL A 20 9.60 2.64 -18.58
C VAL A 20 10.68 3.31 -19.45
N PHE A 21 11.00 4.58 -19.17
CA PHE A 21 12.07 5.30 -19.86
C PHE A 21 13.44 4.66 -19.62
N CYS A 22 13.76 4.22 -18.40
CA CYS A 22 14.99 3.49 -18.10
C CYS A 22 15.06 2.18 -18.89
N VAL A 23 13.97 1.41 -18.93
CA VAL A 23 13.93 0.16 -19.71
C VAL A 23 14.15 0.45 -21.19
N TYR A 24 13.50 1.47 -21.74
CA TYR A 24 13.72 1.92 -23.12
C TYR A 24 15.20 2.29 -23.37
N ALA A 25 15.77 3.16 -22.55
CA ALA A 25 17.17 3.60 -22.68
C ALA A 25 18.15 2.42 -22.61
N ILE A 26 17.92 1.45 -21.72
CA ILE A 26 18.74 0.23 -21.64
C ILE A 26 18.61 -0.61 -22.91
N THR A 27 17.39 -0.83 -23.41
CA THR A 27 17.19 -1.61 -24.64
C THR A 27 17.84 -0.95 -25.86
N THR A 28 17.75 0.37 -26.00
CA THR A 28 18.42 1.10 -27.09
C THR A 28 19.94 1.09 -26.95
N ALA A 29 20.47 1.19 -25.73
CA ALA A 29 21.91 1.08 -25.48
C ALA A 29 22.46 -0.30 -25.86
N ILE A 30 21.71 -1.37 -25.60
CA ILE A 30 22.08 -2.74 -25.97
C ILE A 30 21.99 -2.95 -27.49
N GLU A 31 20.96 -2.39 -28.15
CA GLU A 31 20.83 -2.45 -29.61
C GLU A 31 22.01 -1.76 -30.32
N ASN A 32 22.48 -0.64 -29.77
CA ASN A 32 23.66 0.08 -30.28
C ASN A 32 24.96 -0.74 -30.17
N GLN A 33 25.01 -1.75 -29.30
CA GLN A 33 26.14 -2.68 -29.15
C GLN A 33 26.05 -3.88 -30.12
N GLY A 34 25.06 -3.91 -31.01
CA GLY A 34 24.91 -4.96 -32.02
C GLY A 34 24.05 -6.15 -31.58
N HIS A 35 23.49 -6.12 -30.36
CA HIS A 35 22.54 -7.12 -29.90
C HIS A 35 21.11 -6.70 -30.27
N THR A 36 20.56 -7.29 -31.34
CA THR A 36 19.18 -7.01 -31.74
C THR A 36 18.20 -7.90 -30.98
N PHE A 37 17.20 -7.27 -30.35
CA PHE A 37 16.07 -8.00 -29.78
C PHE A 37 14.95 -8.15 -30.82
N PRO A 38 14.30 -9.32 -30.89
CA PRO A 38 13.07 -9.48 -31.64
C PRO A 38 12.03 -8.43 -31.21
N THR A 39 11.24 -7.94 -32.17
CA THR A 39 10.21 -6.92 -31.91
C THR A 39 9.20 -7.38 -30.86
N SER A 40 8.87 -8.67 -30.81
CA SER A 40 7.99 -9.28 -29.82
C SER A 40 8.55 -9.16 -28.39
N THR A 41 9.85 -9.40 -28.21
CA THR A 41 10.52 -9.29 -26.90
C THR A 41 10.50 -7.85 -26.39
N ARG A 42 10.66 -6.85 -27.28
CA ARG A 42 10.61 -5.43 -26.89
C ARG A 42 9.25 -5.03 -26.34
N TRP A 43 8.17 -5.40 -27.03
CA TRP A 43 6.82 -5.12 -26.55
C TRP A 43 6.52 -5.81 -25.22
N LEU A 44 6.97 -7.06 -25.04
CA LEU A 44 6.84 -7.76 -23.75
C LEU A 44 7.57 -7.04 -22.63
N LEU A 45 8.77 -6.51 -22.87
CA LEU A 45 9.52 -5.73 -21.88
C LEU A 45 8.83 -4.42 -21.52
N TYR A 46 8.29 -3.68 -22.50
CA TYR A 46 7.59 -2.42 -22.23
C TYR A 46 6.26 -2.62 -21.51
N VAL A 47 5.48 -3.61 -21.93
CA VAL A 47 4.24 -4.00 -21.26
C VAL A 47 4.55 -4.48 -19.83
N GLY A 48 5.56 -5.35 -19.68
CA GLY A 48 6.03 -5.80 -18.38
C GLY A 48 6.46 -4.66 -17.48
N ALA A 49 7.24 -3.70 -17.99
CA ALA A 49 7.68 -2.52 -17.25
C ALA A 49 6.49 -1.62 -16.85
N PHE A 50 5.49 -1.49 -17.72
CA PHE A 50 4.27 -0.75 -17.44
C PHE A 50 3.46 -1.40 -16.31
N PHE A 51 3.35 -2.72 -16.28
CA PHE A 51 2.58 -3.44 -15.25
C PHE A 51 3.37 -3.79 -13.99
N ALA A 52 4.71 -3.71 -14.01
CA ALA A 52 5.56 -4.10 -12.89
C ALA A 52 5.19 -3.40 -11.57
N ARG A 53 4.99 -2.08 -11.62
CA ARG A 53 4.66 -1.28 -10.43
C ARG A 53 3.24 -1.48 -9.91
N PRO A 54 2.16 -1.44 -10.72
CA PRO A 54 0.83 -1.74 -10.19
C PRO A 54 0.75 -3.17 -9.65
N LEU A 55 1.40 -4.15 -10.29
CA LEU A 55 1.49 -5.52 -9.75
C LEU A 55 2.23 -5.54 -8.40
N TRP A 56 3.35 -4.85 -8.27
CA TRP A 56 4.05 -4.72 -6.99
C TRP A 56 3.15 -4.11 -5.91
N MET A 57 2.44 -3.02 -6.21
CA MET A 57 1.56 -2.34 -5.24
C MET A 57 0.38 -3.21 -4.80
N LEU A 58 -0.19 -4.02 -5.70
CA LEU A 58 -1.33 -4.87 -5.39
C LEU A 58 -0.93 -6.14 -4.61
N PHE A 59 0.18 -6.78 -4.99
CA PHE A 59 0.50 -8.12 -4.47
C PHE A 59 1.64 -8.13 -3.45
N LEU A 60 2.70 -7.33 -3.66
CA LEU A 60 3.93 -7.43 -2.86
C LEU A 60 4.09 -6.32 -1.82
N ALA A 61 3.49 -5.14 -2.04
CA ALA A 61 3.66 -4.01 -1.14
C ALA A 61 3.13 -4.33 0.27
N ARG A 62 2.02 -5.04 0.38
CA ARG A 62 1.40 -5.39 1.68
C ARG A 62 2.31 -6.24 2.58
N PRO A 63 2.75 -7.45 2.19
CA PRO A 63 3.64 -8.24 3.04
C PRO A 63 4.98 -7.54 3.28
N TYR A 64 5.51 -6.82 2.28
CA TYR A 64 6.75 -6.07 2.43
C TYR A 64 6.65 -4.98 3.50
N MET A 65 5.58 -4.19 3.48
CA MET A 65 5.37 -3.12 4.46
C MET A 65 5.14 -3.66 5.87
N ASN A 66 4.46 -4.80 6.02
CA ASN A 66 4.28 -5.44 7.32
C ASN A 66 5.62 -5.90 7.92
N ILE A 67 6.45 -6.56 7.12
CA ILE A 67 7.80 -7.00 7.54
C ILE A 67 8.67 -5.79 7.89
N LEU A 68 8.63 -4.75 7.06
CA LEU A 68 9.43 -3.54 7.28
C LEU A 68 9.01 -2.80 8.56
N SER A 69 7.71 -2.67 8.80
CA SER A 69 7.16 -2.07 10.01
C SER A 69 7.51 -2.87 11.26
N ALA A 70 7.42 -4.20 11.20
CA ALA A 70 7.80 -5.08 12.30
C ALA A 70 9.30 -4.94 12.65
N ARG A 71 10.16 -4.92 11.62
CA ARG A 71 11.61 -4.69 11.80
C ARG A 71 11.91 -3.33 12.42
N ARG A 72 11.23 -2.27 11.97
CA ARG A 72 11.40 -0.92 12.51
C ARG A 72 10.90 -0.78 13.94
N ALA A 73 9.81 -1.46 14.29
CA ALA A 73 9.29 -1.50 15.65
C ALA A 73 10.30 -2.20 16.57
N ALA A 74 10.78 -3.39 16.17
CA ALA A 74 11.79 -4.15 16.91
C ALA A 74 13.09 -3.35 17.12
N ALA A 75 13.57 -2.64 16.09
CA ALA A 75 14.75 -1.79 16.19
C ALA A 75 14.63 -0.64 17.21
N LYS A 76 13.40 -0.25 17.56
CA LYS A 76 13.10 0.77 18.56
C LYS A 76 12.66 0.19 19.91
N GLY A 77 12.69 -1.14 20.07
CA GLY A 77 12.15 -1.81 21.25
C GLY A 77 10.62 -1.69 21.39
N ALA A 78 9.92 -1.31 20.31
CA ALA A 78 8.47 -1.18 20.28
C ALA A 78 7.82 -2.46 19.75
N VAL A 79 6.59 -2.72 20.19
CA VAL A 79 5.75 -3.83 19.74
C VAL A 79 4.64 -3.28 18.87
N LEU A 80 4.33 -3.96 17.76
CA LEU A 80 3.19 -3.59 16.93
C LEU A 80 1.88 -3.99 17.63
N PRO A 81 0.83 -3.15 17.57
CA PRO A 81 -0.49 -3.53 18.08
C PRO A 81 -1.04 -4.76 17.34
N PRO A 82 -2.02 -5.48 17.92
CA PRO A 82 -2.67 -6.60 17.26
C PRO A 82 -3.37 -6.15 15.97
N LEU A 83 -3.29 -6.99 14.93
CA LEU A 83 -3.99 -6.76 13.66
C LEU A 83 -5.32 -7.51 13.69
N VAL A 84 -6.41 -6.82 13.31
CA VAL A 84 -7.73 -7.42 13.13
C VAL A 84 -7.65 -8.55 12.11
N GLU A 85 -8.08 -9.75 12.52
CA GLU A 85 -8.07 -10.99 11.72
C GLU A 85 -9.20 -11.03 10.67
N GLU A 86 -9.46 -9.92 9.99
CA GLU A 86 -10.48 -9.82 8.93
C GLU A 86 -9.82 -9.48 7.60
N SER A 87 -10.42 -9.95 6.50
CA SER A 87 -10.04 -9.50 5.18
C SER A 87 -10.43 -8.04 4.96
N SER A 88 -9.72 -7.34 4.09
CA SER A 88 -10.00 -5.92 3.82
C SER A 88 -11.42 -5.65 3.32
N SER A 89 -12.02 -6.61 2.61
CA SER A 89 -13.42 -6.54 2.18
C SER A 89 -14.38 -6.65 3.36
N GLU A 90 -14.10 -7.53 4.33
CA GLU A 90 -14.92 -7.70 5.54
C GLU A 90 -14.82 -6.48 6.44
N VAL A 91 -13.60 -5.95 6.64
CA VAL A 91 -13.36 -4.69 7.34
C VAL A 91 -14.16 -3.54 6.72
N LEU A 92 -14.20 -3.44 5.40
CA LEU A 92 -14.98 -2.40 4.73
C LEU A 92 -16.49 -2.65 4.89
N ALA A 93 -16.93 -3.91 4.76
CA ALA A 93 -18.33 -4.28 4.89
C ALA A 93 -18.85 -4.03 6.32
N SER A 94 -18.06 -4.32 7.35
CA SER A 94 -18.41 -4.06 8.75
C SER A 94 -18.51 -2.56 9.02
N VAL A 95 -17.54 -1.78 8.55
CA VAL A 95 -17.58 -0.32 8.65
C VAL A 95 -18.80 0.25 7.92
N MET A 96 -19.07 -0.17 6.67
CA MET A 96 -20.25 0.28 5.92
C MET A 96 -21.57 -0.13 6.59
N ARG A 97 -21.63 -1.32 7.22
CA ARG A 97 -22.80 -1.77 7.97
C ARG A 97 -23.04 -0.89 9.20
N SER A 98 -21.99 -0.52 9.94
CA SER A 98 -22.10 0.42 11.08
C SER A 98 -22.57 1.80 10.65
N PHE A 99 -22.29 2.24 9.42
CA PHE A 99 -22.84 3.49 8.88
C PHE A 99 -24.32 3.40 8.49
N GLY A 100 -24.76 2.25 7.95
CA GLY A 100 -26.11 2.10 7.39
C GLY A 100 -27.18 1.66 8.38
N ASN A 101 -26.82 0.77 9.33
CA ASN A 101 -27.79 0.06 10.18
C ASN A 101 -27.51 0.18 11.68
N GLY A 102 -26.46 0.90 12.10
CA GLY A 102 -25.99 0.93 13.49
C GLY A 102 -25.43 2.28 13.92
N TYR A 103 -24.69 2.29 15.04
CA TYR A 103 -23.98 3.49 15.50
C TYR A 103 -22.64 3.62 14.77
N ILE A 104 -22.35 4.83 14.27
CA ILE A 104 -21.05 5.12 13.65
C ILE A 104 -19.97 4.89 14.70
N GLY A 105 -19.13 3.86 14.50
CA GLY A 105 -18.15 3.48 15.52
C GLY A 105 -18.30 2.05 16.02
N GLU A 106 -19.45 1.40 15.80
CA GLU A 106 -19.75 0.09 16.39
C GLU A 106 -18.75 -0.99 16.00
N ALA A 107 -18.41 -1.13 14.70
CA ALA A 107 -17.35 -2.04 14.27
C ALA A 107 -16.00 -1.75 14.93
N TYR A 108 -15.67 -0.47 15.14
CA TYR A 108 -14.43 -0.09 15.82
C TYR A 108 -14.46 -0.45 17.31
N LEU A 109 -15.62 -0.29 17.96
CA LEU A 109 -15.81 -0.65 19.36
C LEU A 109 -15.75 -2.17 19.57
N GLU A 110 -16.37 -2.95 18.67
CA GLU A 110 -16.29 -4.42 18.69
C GLU A 110 -14.84 -4.91 18.55
N TRP A 111 -14.08 -4.33 17.63
CA TRP A 111 -12.65 -4.62 17.50
C TRP A 111 -11.85 -4.19 18.74
N ALA A 112 -12.18 -3.05 19.35
CA ALA A 112 -11.53 -2.63 20.59
C ALA A 112 -11.81 -3.60 21.75
N GLN A 113 -13.02 -4.15 21.84
CA GLN A 113 -13.35 -5.16 22.84
C GLN A 113 -12.58 -6.48 22.62
N LYS A 114 -12.34 -6.86 21.35
CA LYS A 114 -11.65 -8.10 20.99
C LYS A 114 -10.12 -7.99 21.07
N TYR A 115 -9.55 -6.88 20.59
CA TYR A 115 -8.11 -6.71 20.39
C TYR A 115 -7.48 -5.69 21.36
N GLY A 116 -8.28 -5.05 22.22
CA GLY A 116 -7.85 -4.03 23.17
C GLY A 116 -7.96 -2.60 22.61
N ASN A 117 -7.63 -1.63 23.45
CA ASN A 117 -7.84 -0.20 23.14
C ASN A 117 -6.97 0.32 21.98
N THR A 118 -5.90 -0.37 21.62
CA THR A 118 -5.03 -0.01 20.50
C THR A 118 -4.85 -1.23 19.60
N TYR A 119 -5.27 -1.11 18.34
CA TYR A 119 -5.24 -2.19 17.36
C TYR A 119 -5.00 -1.64 15.95
N MET A 120 -4.65 -2.53 15.03
CA MET A 120 -4.50 -2.21 13.61
C MET A 120 -5.59 -2.90 12.80
N TYR A 121 -6.05 -2.26 11.73
CA TYR A 121 -6.94 -2.89 10.74
C TYR A 121 -6.48 -2.53 9.33
N GLN A 122 -6.84 -3.37 8.36
CA GLN A 122 -6.38 -3.22 6.97
C GLN A 122 -7.52 -2.91 6.02
N ALA A 123 -7.48 -1.72 5.44
CA ALA A 123 -8.37 -1.27 4.38
C ALA A 123 -7.61 -1.30 3.05
N TYR A 124 -7.70 -2.42 2.34
CA TYR A 124 -7.00 -2.73 1.08
C TYR A 124 -5.48 -2.57 1.18
N THR A 125 -4.94 -1.49 0.62
CA THR A 125 -3.50 -1.22 0.58
C THR A 125 -3.00 -0.43 1.79
N GLU A 126 -3.92 0.07 2.62
CA GLU A 126 -3.59 0.84 3.81
C GLU A 126 -3.76 0.00 5.07
N THR A 127 -2.73 0.01 5.91
CA THR A 127 -2.83 -0.43 7.30
C THR A 127 -3.03 0.80 8.17
N ARG A 128 -4.08 0.79 8.99
CA ARG A 128 -4.43 1.88 9.90
C ARG A 128 -4.25 1.41 11.33
N VAL A 129 -3.75 2.31 12.17
CA VAL A 129 -3.67 2.12 13.62
C VAL A 129 -4.82 2.90 14.24
N MET A 130 -5.62 2.24 15.07
CA MET A 130 -6.69 2.82 15.85
C MET A 130 -6.30 2.78 17.32
N THR A 131 -6.55 3.85 18.05
CA THR A 131 -6.38 3.90 19.51
C THR A 131 -7.54 4.64 20.17
N LEU A 132 -8.03 4.09 21.27
CA LEU A 132 -9.04 4.67 22.15
C LEU A 132 -8.43 5.15 23.48
N GLU A 133 -7.10 5.10 23.60
CA GLU A 133 -6.42 5.53 24.82
C GLU A 133 -6.42 7.05 24.91
N PRO A 134 -6.99 7.65 25.97
CA PRO A 134 -7.12 9.10 26.10
C PRO A 134 -5.76 9.80 26.14
N GLU A 135 -4.70 9.11 26.59
CA GLU A 135 -3.33 9.62 26.63
C GLU A 135 -2.75 9.89 25.23
N HIS A 136 -3.24 9.17 24.21
CA HIS A 136 -2.80 9.29 22.82
C HIS A 136 -3.70 10.20 21.97
N ILE A 137 -4.90 10.50 22.46
CA ILE A 137 -5.84 11.40 21.81
C ILE A 137 -5.62 12.81 22.37
N LYS A 138 -4.87 13.63 21.63
CA LYS A 138 -4.73 15.05 21.96
C LYS A 138 -6.03 15.77 21.59
N VAL A 139 -6.67 16.36 22.60
CA VAL A 139 -7.84 17.25 22.45
C VAL A 139 -7.42 18.61 21.92
#